data_AF-A0A355F0B3-F1
#
_entry.id   AF-A0A355F0B3-F1
#
_cell.length_a   1.000
_cell.length_b   1.000
_cell.length_c   1.000
_cell.angle_alpha   90.00
_cell.angle_beta   90.00
_cell.angle_gamma   90.00
#
_symmetry.space_group_name_H-M   'P 1'
#
loop_
_entity.id
_entity.type
_entity.pdbx_description
1 polymer ?
#
loop_
_entity_poly.entity_id
_entity_poly.type
_entity_poly.pdbx_seq_one_letter_code
_entity_poly.pdbx_strand_id
1 'polypeptide(L)'
;MRSLPTRSLPLVLLLWAAGASCGRTPPPAPDLVARIGPEEIRYGRFEEYVKRTAGDGETVLAGPVLSQLFDQFLDEELLSRLAIDRGLAREGASAALRRKAVDAMLASSMQNPAETEIAAWYQAHRDELARPERVRLRQILTEDRATAERALREISAGADFAQVARKLSRDPGAASGGFQGELSRQDLPPAFAEVIFALEPGEVSTLVPAEYGFHIFQVVARSPAQVMPLEAAREEIVERLRRENADRSLASLVEEARRRYNVEVVDRNLPFEYRGSYKRHA
;
A
#
# COMPACT_ATOMS: atom_id res chain seq x y z
N MET A 1 -33.27 94.07 19.54
CA MET A 1 -32.48 92.92 19.02
C MET A 1 -33.23 91.66 19.44
N ARG A 2 -33.81 90.76 18.64
CA ARG A 2 -33.83 90.39 17.21
C ARG A 2 -35.25 89.84 16.91
N SER A 3 -35.99 90.42 15.95
CA SER A 3 -36.50 89.85 14.68
C SER A 3 -37.38 88.56 14.70
N LEU A 4 -38.71 88.78 14.59
CA LEU A 4 -39.71 88.28 13.60
C LEU A 4 -40.09 86.75 13.47
N PRO A 5 -41.28 86.42 12.88
CA PRO A 5 -42.26 85.48 13.47
C PRO A 5 -42.72 84.27 12.61
N THR A 6 -43.54 83.42 13.24
CA THR A 6 -44.64 82.51 12.76
C THR A 6 -44.61 81.88 11.36
N ARG A 7 -44.79 80.55 11.29
CA ARG A 7 -45.78 79.85 10.43
C ARG A 7 -45.93 78.37 10.80
N SER A 8 -47.15 77.86 10.63
CA SER A 8 -47.70 76.60 11.14
C SER A 8 -47.85 75.52 10.04
N LEU A 9 -47.89 74.25 10.47
CA LEU A 9 -48.45 73.00 9.85
C LEU A 9 -47.66 72.29 8.72
N PRO A 10 -47.83 70.95 8.48
CA PRO A 10 -48.47 69.89 9.29
C PRO A 10 -47.64 68.58 9.45
N LEU A 11 -48.21 67.68 10.24
CA LEU A 11 -47.90 66.26 10.48
C LEU A 11 -47.75 65.45 9.19
N VAL A 12 -46.63 64.72 9.04
CA VAL A 12 -46.54 63.51 8.19
C VAL A 12 -45.85 62.41 9.01
N LEU A 13 -46.69 61.48 9.50
CA LEU A 13 -46.26 60.18 9.97
C LEU A 13 -45.76 59.38 8.75
N LEU A 14 -44.45 59.20 8.64
CA LEU A 14 -43.87 58.23 7.71
C LEU A 14 -43.58 56.95 8.48
N LEU A 15 -44.54 56.03 8.41
CA LEU A 15 -44.33 54.60 8.66
C LEU A 15 -43.14 54.16 7.79
N TRP A 16 -41.99 53.88 8.40
CA TRP A 16 -41.01 53.02 7.76
C TRP A 16 -41.50 51.58 7.89
N ALA A 17 -42.08 51.09 6.79
CA ALA A 17 -42.42 49.70 6.62
C ALA A 17 -41.19 48.83 6.87
N ALA A 18 -41.35 47.83 7.75
CA ALA A 18 -40.43 46.72 7.89
C ALA A 18 -40.33 45.98 6.55
N GLY A 19 -39.30 46.30 5.78
CA GLY A 19 -38.88 45.49 4.65
C GLY A 19 -38.31 44.19 5.19
N ALA A 20 -39.08 43.10 5.11
CA ALA A 20 -38.56 41.76 5.20
C ALA A 20 -37.52 41.57 4.09
N SER A 21 -36.25 41.82 4.41
CA SER A 21 -35.13 41.46 3.55
C SER A 21 -35.04 39.94 3.57
N CYS A 22 -35.58 39.29 2.55
CA CYS A 22 -35.17 37.93 2.20
C CYS A 22 -33.66 37.97 1.97
N GLY A 23 -32.90 37.61 3.01
CA GLY A 23 -31.44 37.55 3.00
C GLY A 23 -30.97 36.50 2.00
N ARG A 24 -30.86 36.88 0.73
CA ARG A 24 -30.07 36.14 -0.25
C ARG A 24 -28.62 36.39 0.14
N THR A 25 -27.96 35.36 0.65
CA THR A 25 -26.52 35.34 0.85
C THR A 25 -25.84 35.74 -0.46
N PRO A 26 -24.91 36.71 -0.47
CA PRO A 26 -24.19 37.08 -1.67
C PRO A 26 -23.49 35.85 -2.28
N PRO A 27 -23.36 35.78 -3.62
CA PRO A 27 -22.64 34.68 -4.27
C PRO A 27 -21.21 34.61 -3.72
N PRO A 28 -20.63 33.41 -3.59
CA PRO A 28 -19.27 33.27 -3.08
C PRO A 28 -18.26 33.95 -4.00
N ALA A 29 -17.13 34.38 -3.44
CA ALA A 29 -16.01 34.88 -4.21
C ALA A 29 -15.57 33.85 -5.28
N PRO A 30 -15.13 34.29 -6.47
CA PRO A 30 -14.83 33.38 -7.59
C PRO A 30 -13.66 32.42 -7.31
N ASP A 31 -12.79 32.74 -6.36
CA ASP A 31 -11.67 31.89 -5.95
C ASP A 31 -11.98 31.00 -4.73
N LEU A 32 -13.18 31.10 -4.14
CA LEU A 32 -13.62 30.26 -3.03
C LEU A 32 -14.02 28.87 -3.56
N VAL A 33 -13.40 27.81 -3.06
CA VAL A 33 -13.65 26.43 -3.53
C VAL A 33 -14.20 25.50 -2.45
N ALA A 34 -14.01 25.83 -1.18
CA ALA A 34 -14.70 25.15 -0.09
C ALA A 34 -14.85 26.07 1.14
N ARG A 35 -15.76 25.70 2.04
CA ARG A 35 -15.85 26.25 3.39
C ARG A 35 -15.71 25.13 4.41
N ILE A 36 -14.94 25.38 5.47
CA ILE A 36 -14.81 24.50 6.64
C ILE A 36 -15.30 25.31 7.84
N GLY A 37 -16.57 25.18 8.19
CA GLY A 37 -17.21 26.08 9.15
C GLY A 37 -17.10 27.56 8.72
N PRO A 38 -16.51 28.45 9.52
CA PRO A 38 -16.31 29.85 9.15
C PRO A 38 -15.10 30.11 8.24
N GLU A 39 -14.24 29.11 8.01
CA GLU A 39 -13.04 29.29 7.21
C GLU A 39 -13.33 29.13 5.71
N GLU A 40 -12.81 30.08 4.93
CA GLU A 40 -12.87 30.09 3.47
C GLU A 40 -11.61 29.48 2.85
N ILE A 41 -11.79 28.43 2.05
CA ILE A 41 -10.72 27.74 1.34
C ILE A 41 -10.67 28.24 -0.10
N ARG A 42 -9.54 28.88 -0.46
CA ARG A 42 -9.30 29.46 -1.79
C ARG A 42 -8.60 28.48 -2.72
N TYR A 43 -8.90 28.52 -4.02
CA TYR A 43 -8.35 27.62 -5.03
C TYR A 43 -6.81 27.61 -5.05
N GLY A 44 -6.18 28.77 -4.87
CA GLY A 44 -4.71 28.87 -4.84
C GLY A 44 -4.03 28.01 -3.77
N ARG A 45 -4.71 27.75 -2.63
CA ARG A 45 -4.18 26.81 -1.61
C ARG A 45 -4.17 25.37 -2.12
N PHE A 46 -5.20 24.98 -2.87
CA PHE A 46 -5.26 23.67 -3.50
C PHE A 46 -4.21 23.54 -4.61
N GLU A 47 -3.97 24.60 -5.40
CA GLU A 47 -2.89 24.60 -6.40
C GLU A 47 -1.51 24.40 -5.77
N GLU A 48 -1.23 25.06 -4.65
CA GLU A 48 0.01 24.86 -3.87
C GLU A 48 0.13 23.42 -3.36
N TYR A 49 -0.98 22.83 -2.91
CA TYR A 49 -1.04 21.43 -2.50
C TYR A 49 -0.71 20.49 -3.68
N VAL A 50 -1.33 20.70 -4.85
CA VAL A 50 -1.09 19.87 -6.05
C VAL A 50 0.38 19.95 -6.48
N LYS A 51 0.97 21.16 -6.53
CA LYS A 51 2.39 21.33 -6.87
C LYS A 51 3.32 20.57 -5.93
N ARG A 52 3.01 20.58 -4.63
CA ARG A 52 3.80 19.85 -3.62
C ARG A 52 3.67 18.33 -3.76
N THR A 53 2.47 17.84 -4.07
CA THR A 53 2.15 16.40 -4.05
C THR A 53 2.48 15.72 -5.38
N ALA A 54 2.15 16.36 -6.50
CA ALA A 54 2.36 15.82 -7.85
C ALA A 54 3.63 16.36 -8.54
N GLY A 55 4.31 17.34 -7.94
CA GLY A 55 5.47 18.03 -8.52
C GLY A 55 5.09 19.19 -9.44
N ASP A 56 6.08 20.00 -9.83
CA ASP A 56 5.92 21.16 -10.72
C ASP A 56 5.87 20.76 -12.22
N GLY A 57 5.59 19.49 -12.53
CA GLY A 57 5.67 18.97 -13.90
C GLY A 57 4.66 19.65 -14.83
N GLU A 58 5.05 19.85 -16.09
CA GLU A 58 4.19 20.34 -17.20
C GLU A 58 2.99 19.41 -17.50
N THR A 59 2.89 18.28 -16.81
CA THR A 59 1.84 17.28 -17.01
C THR A 59 0.50 17.80 -16.50
N VAL A 60 -0.44 17.96 -17.42
CA VAL A 60 -1.83 18.29 -17.10
C VAL A 60 -2.48 17.08 -16.42
N LEU A 61 -2.81 17.21 -15.14
CA LEU A 61 -3.54 16.18 -14.39
C LEU A 61 -4.98 16.08 -14.89
N ALA A 62 -5.46 14.84 -15.05
CA ALA A 62 -6.84 14.57 -15.44
C ALA A 62 -7.83 14.99 -14.35
N GLY A 63 -9.03 15.45 -14.75
CA GLY A 63 -10.09 15.89 -13.84
C GLY A 63 -10.44 14.92 -12.70
N PRO A 64 -10.60 13.60 -12.95
CA PRO A 64 -10.83 12.63 -11.88
C PRO A 64 -9.71 12.57 -10.84
N VAL A 65 -8.45 12.72 -11.27
CA VAL A 65 -7.29 12.76 -10.37
C VAL A 65 -7.31 14.03 -9.53
N LEU A 66 -7.61 15.18 -10.14
CA LEU A 66 -7.78 16.45 -9.43
C LEU A 66 -8.91 16.39 -8.41
N SER A 67 -10.03 15.74 -8.74
CA SER A 67 -11.13 15.55 -7.80
C SER A 67 -10.72 14.70 -6.59
N GLN A 68 -9.91 13.65 -6.79
CA GLN A 68 -9.40 12.83 -5.69
C GLN A 68 -8.38 13.59 -4.83
N LEU A 69 -7.48 14.34 -5.47
CA LEU A 69 -6.52 15.18 -4.76
C LEU A 69 -7.22 16.29 -3.97
N PHE A 70 -8.36 16.80 -4.46
CA PHE A 70 -9.14 17.80 -3.74
C PHE A 70 -9.75 17.24 -2.46
N ASP A 71 -10.26 16.00 -2.47
CA ASP A 71 -10.70 15.31 -1.24
C ASP A 71 -9.54 15.13 -0.25
N GLN A 72 -8.38 14.67 -0.73
CA GLN A 72 -7.21 14.48 0.10
C GLN A 72 -6.71 15.80 0.70
N PHE A 73 -6.77 16.89 -0.07
CA PHE A 73 -6.45 18.23 0.39
C PHE A 73 -7.42 18.68 1.50
N LEU A 74 -8.73 18.49 1.31
CA LEU A 74 -9.72 18.82 2.33
C LEU A 74 -9.51 17.98 3.60
N ASP A 75 -9.21 16.69 3.47
CA ASP A 75 -8.86 15.84 4.61
C ASP A 75 -7.64 16.39 5.39
N GLU A 76 -6.59 16.87 4.70
CA GLU A 76 -5.41 17.49 5.32
C GLU A 76 -5.80 18.78 6.07
N GLU A 77 -6.67 19.62 5.50
CA GLU A 77 -7.17 20.84 6.16
C GLU A 77 -8.00 20.50 7.41
N LEU A 78 -8.85 19.47 7.36
CA LEU A 78 -9.63 19.01 8.52
C LEU A 78 -8.72 18.45 9.62
N LEU A 79 -7.73 17.64 9.26
CA LEU A 79 -6.74 17.12 10.21
C LEU A 79 -5.92 18.25 10.84
N SER A 80 -5.54 19.25 10.06
CA SER A 80 -4.86 20.44 10.55
C SER A 80 -5.74 21.20 11.57
N ARG A 81 -7.03 21.35 11.29
CA ARG A 81 -7.97 21.97 12.24
C ARG A 81 -8.11 21.14 13.51
N LEU A 82 -8.23 19.82 13.39
CA LEU A 82 -8.25 18.91 14.54
C LEU A 82 -6.99 19.03 15.41
N ALA A 83 -5.82 19.15 14.79
CA ALA A 83 -4.57 19.36 15.51
C ALA A 83 -4.54 20.71 16.26
N ILE A 84 -5.08 21.78 15.66
CA ILE A 84 -5.23 23.10 16.32
C ILE A 84 -6.21 23.01 17.50
N ASP A 85 -7.37 22.40 17.31
CA ASP A 85 -8.38 22.21 18.36
C ASP A 85 -7.82 21.38 19.54
N ARG A 86 -6.85 20.50 19.29
CA ARG A 86 -6.11 19.72 20.31
C ARG A 86 -4.90 20.45 20.90
N GLY A 87 -4.66 21.70 20.50
CA GLY A 87 -3.55 22.51 21.01
C GLY A 87 -2.17 22.14 20.48
N LEU A 88 -2.07 21.34 19.41
CA LEU A 88 -0.81 20.93 18.79
C LEU A 88 -0.25 21.99 17.82
N ALA A 89 -1.10 22.92 17.38
CA ALA A 89 -0.73 24.11 16.62
C ALA A 89 -1.62 25.30 17.02
N ARG A 90 -1.15 26.52 16.73
CA ARG A 90 -1.94 27.74 16.87
C ARG A 90 -2.67 28.10 15.58
N GLU A 91 -3.76 28.85 15.70
CA GLU A 91 -4.37 29.51 14.55
C GLU A 91 -3.35 30.42 13.84
N GLY A 92 -3.41 30.46 12.50
CA GLY A 92 -2.44 31.20 11.68
C GLY A 92 -1.02 30.62 11.63
N ALA A 93 -0.78 29.42 12.17
CA ALA A 93 0.50 28.72 12.01
C ALA A 93 0.84 28.51 10.52
N SER A 94 2.14 28.56 10.18
CA SER A 94 2.60 28.27 8.82
C SER A 94 2.24 26.84 8.39
N ALA A 95 2.15 26.59 7.09
CA ALA A 95 1.82 25.25 6.56
C ALA A 95 2.77 24.16 7.09
N ALA A 96 4.07 24.47 7.24
CA ALA A 96 5.05 23.54 7.79
C ALA A 96 4.78 23.20 9.27
N LEU A 97 4.37 24.17 10.09
CA LEU A 97 4.02 23.94 11.49
C LEU A 97 2.72 23.17 11.64
N ARG A 98 1.72 23.45 10.79
CA ARG A 98 0.46 22.71 10.76
C ARG A 98 0.69 21.24 10.39
N ARG A 99 1.51 20.97 9.37
CA ARG A 99 1.92 19.60 9.01
C ARG A 99 2.59 18.89 10.17
N LYS A 100 3.58 19.53 10.82
CA LYS A 100 4.26 18.95 11.99
C LYS A 100 3.28 18.62 13.13
N ALA A 101 2.23 19.43 13.32
CA ALA A 101 1.20 19.17 14.32
C ALA A 101 0.31 17.97 13.94
N VAL A 102 -0.05 17.82 12.66
CA VAL A 102 -0.75 16.63 12.16
C VAL A 102 0.13 15.39 12.31
N ASP A 103 1.42 15.46 11.96
CA ASP A 103 2.37 14.35 12.12
C ASP A 103 2.49 13.92 13.59
N ALA A 104 2.57 14.89 14.52
CA ALA A 104 2.60 14.61 15.96
C ALA A 104 1.28 14.02 16.46
N MET A 105 0.13 14.50 15.94
CA MET A 105 -1.18 13.94 16.24
C MET A 105 -1.29 12.49 15.79
N LEU A 106 -0.87 12.20 14.55
CA LEU A 106 -0.84 10.84 14.02
C LEU A 106 0.09 9.97 14.86
N ALA A 107 1.32 10.41 15.12
CA ALA A 107 2.30 9.66 15.91
C ALA A 107 1.82 9.33 17.33
N SER A 108 1.13 10.26 18.00
CA SER A 108 0.54 10.00 19.31
C SER A 108 -0.68 9.06 19.28
N SER A 109 -1.34 8.94 18.13
CA SER A 109 -2.42 7.97 17.91
C SER A 109 -1.95 6.61 17.41
N MET A 110 -0.69 6.49 16.98
CA MET A 110 -0.12 5.21 16.55
C MET A 110 0.18 4.35 17.76
N GLN A 111 -0.41 3.14 17.77
CA GLN A 111 -0.11 2.15 18.79
C GLN A 111 0.91 1.15 18.23
N ASN A 112 1.95 0.86 19.01
CA ASN A 112 2.82 -0.27 18.71
C ASN A 112 1.98 -1.55 18.76
N PRO A 113 2.18 -2.50 17.83
CA PRO A 113 1.48 -3.77 17.86
C PRO A 113 1.74 -4.50 19.18
N ALA A 114 0.67 -4.97 19.82
CA ALA A 114 0.76 -5.79 21.02
C ALA A 114 1.30 -7.19 20.69
N GLU A 115 1.93 -7.88 21.65
CA GLU A 115 2.40 -9.26 21.45
C GLU A 115 1.27 -10.20 21.02
N THR A 116 0.05 -9.96 21.50
CA THR A 116 -1.13 -10.72 21.10
C THR A 116 -1.49 -10.51 19.63
N GLU A 117 -1.31 -9.31 19.09
CA GLU A 117 -1.54 -9.00 17.68
C GLU A 117 -0.47 -9.63 16.79
N ILE A 118 0.80 -9.55 17.20
CA ILE A 118 1.92 -10.18 16.51
C ILE A 118 1.73 -11.69 16.45
N ALA A 119 1.39 -12.32 17.58
CA ALA A 119 1.12 -13.75 17.65
C ALA A 119 -0.11 -14.14 16.82
N ALA A 120 -1.20 -13.38 16.88
CA ALA A 120 -2.40 -13.65 16.09
C ALA A 120 -2.13 -13.55 14.59
N TRP A 121 -1.41 -12.51 14.16
CA TRP A 121 -1.01 -12.32 12.77
C TRP A 121 -0.15 -13.49 12.31
N TYR A 122 0.89 -13.85 13.07
CA TYR A 122 1.76 -14.98 12.75
C TYR A 122 0.97 -16.28 12.57
N GLN A 123 0.05 -16.59 13.49
CA GLN A 123 -0.76 -17.80 13.40
C GLN A 123 -1.68 -17.80 12.17
N ALA A 124 -2.27 -16.66 11.84
CA ALA A 124 -3.15 -16.52 10.68
C ALA A 124 -2.40 -16.61 9.34
N HIS A 125 -1.10 -16.29 9.30
CA HIS A 125 -0.30 -16.23 8.07
C HIS A 125 0.84 -17.26 8.06
N ARG A 126 0.75 -18.34 8.87
CA ARG A 126 1.78 -19.39 8.93
C ARG A 126 2.10 -20.01 7.58
N ASP A 127 1.10 -20.17 6.73
CA ASP A 127 1.26 -20.77 5.41
C ASP A 127 2.05 -19.87 4.46
N GLU A 128 1.91 -18.54 4.59
CA GLU A 128 2.71 -17.56 3.83
C GLU A 128 4.18 -17.55 4.28
N LEU A 129 4.41 -17.92 5.55
CA LEU A 129 5.74 -18.05 6.14
C LEU A 129 6.34 -19.45 5.96
N ALA A 130 5.61 -20.37 5.31
CA ALA A 130 6.07 -21.72 5.06
C ALA A 130 7.06 -21.73 3.89
N ARG A 131 8.22 -22.34 4.12
CA ARG A 131 9.13 -22.76 3.06
C ARG A 131 8.87 -24.23 2.77
N PRO A 132 8.56 -24.60 1.52
CA PRO A 132 8.35 -26.00 1.17
C PRO A 132 9.65 -26.78 1.34
N GLU A 133 9.51 -28.09 1.45
CA GLU A 133 10.65 -29.01 1.39
C GLU A 133 11.43 -28.80 0.08
N ARG A 134 12.76 -28.77 0.16
CA ARG A 134 13.65 -28.67 -1.00
C ARG A 134 14.68 -29.78 -0.98
N VAL A 135 15.08 -30.23 -2.17
CA VAL A 135 16.16 -31.19 -2.37
C VAL A 135 17.26 -30.58 -3.23
N ARG A 136 18.50 -30.82 -2.85
CA ARG A 136 19.67 -30.49 -3.66
C ARG A 136 19.87 -31.61 -4.68
N LEU A 137 19.61 -31.33 -5.95
CA LEU A 137 19.47 -32.36 -6.99
C LEU A 137 20.68 -32.41 -7.93
N ARG A 138 21.05 -33.63 -8.33
CA ARG A 138 21.86 -33.88 -9.52
C ARG A 138 21.08 -34.77 -10.50
N GLN A 139 21.36 -34.60 -11.79
CA GLN A 139 20.75 -35.34 -12.88
C GLN A 139 21.81 -35.82 -13.89
N ILE A 140 21.59 -37.01 -14.43
CA ILE A 140 22.17 -37.47 -15.69
C ILE A 140 21.04 -37.63 -16.69
N LEU A 141 21.16 -36.98 -17.84
CA LEU A 141 20.26 -37.15 -18.99
C LEU A 141 21.02 -37.84 -20.12
N THR A 142 20.44 -38.88 -20.71
CA THR A 142 21.03 -39.57 -21.86
C THR A 142 19.98 -39.77 -22.95
N GLU A 143 20.39 -39.78 -24.20
CA GLU A 143 19.50 -39.99 -25.37
C GLU A 143 19.00 -41.43 -25.46
N ASP A 144 19.81 -42.41 -25.04
CA ASP A 144 19.52 -43.83 -25.20
C ASP A 144 19.66 -44.62 -23.89
N ARG A 145 18.90 -45.72 -23.81
CA ARG A 145 18.83 -46.56 -22.63
C ARG A 145 20.15 -47.23 -22.28
N ALA A 146 20.94 -47.63 -23.29
CA ALA A 146 22.19 -48.34 -23.05
C ALA A 146 23.23 -47.44 -22.36
N THR A 147 23.26 -46.15 -22.71
CA THR A 147 24.10 -45.14 -22.07
C THR A 147 23.66 -44.87 -20.63
N ALA A 148 22.37 -44.72 -20.36
CA ALA A 148 21.89 -44.57 -18.97
C ALA A 148 22.12 -45.82 -18.12
N GLU A 149 21.90 -47.02 -18.66
CA GLU A 149 22.23 -48.26 -17.95
C GLU A 149 23.73 -48.38 -17.67
N ARG A 150 24.60 -47.90 -18.58
CA ARG A 150 26.04 -47.79 -18.31
C ARG A 150 26.31 -46.83 -17.15
N ALA A 151 25.66 -45.67 -17.12
CA ALA A 151 25.82 -44.71 -16.02
C ALA A 151 25.43 -45.32 -14.66
N LEU A 152 24.27 -46.00 -14.58
CA LEU A 152 23.84 -46.70 -13.36
C LEU A 152 24.82 -47.77 -12.93
N ARG A 153 25.39 -48.55 -13.85
CA ARG A 153 26.41 -49.55 -13.54
C ARG A 153 27.70 -48.92 -12.99
N GLU A 154 28.19 -47.85 -13.61
CA GLU A 154 29.38 -47.13 -13.12
C GLU A 154 29.14 -46.59 -11.70
N ILE A 155 27.98 -45.98 -11.45
CA ILE A 155 27.62 -45.45 -10.13
C ILE A 155 27.45 -46.58 -9.09
N SER A 156 26.78 -47.68 -9.45
CA SER A 156 26.57 -48.83 -8.56
C SER A 156 27.88 -49.54 -8.22
N ALA A 157 28.89 -49.44 -9.09
CA ALA A 157 30.25 -49.92 -8.84
C ALA A 157 31.10 -48.96 -7.97
N GLY A 158 30.52 -47.83 -7.52
CA GLY A 158 31.16 -46.86 -6.64
C GLY A 158 31.75 -45.64 -7.34
N ALA A 159 31.49 -45.42 -8.63
CA ALA A 159 31.91 -44.19 -9.30
C ALA A 159 31.12 -42.97 -8.76
N ASP A 160 31.80 -41.83 -8.61
CA ASP A 160 31.13 -40.59 -8.21
C ASP A 160 30.12 -40.13 -9.28
N PHE A 161 28.90 -39.82 -8.83
CA PHE A 161 27.80 -39.41 -9.72
C PHE A 161 28.18 -38.20 -10.57
N ALA A 162 28.86 -37.20 -9.99
CA ALA A 162 29.22 -35.99 -10.71
C ALA A 162 30.27 -36.27 -11.81
N GLN A 163 31.19 -37.20 -11.59
CA GLN A 163 32.13 -37.65 -12.63
C GLN A 163 31.41 -38.37 -13.77
N VAL A 164 30.49 -39.29 -13.44
CA VAL A 164 29.70 -40.01 -14.45
C VAL A 164 28.82 -39.03 -15.23
N ALA A 165 28.22 -38.05 -14.56
CA ALA A 165 27.44 -36.99 -15.20
C ALA A 165 28.27 -36.16 -16.18
N ARG A 166 29.47 -35.71 -15.80
CA ARG A 166 30.38 -34.98 -16.71
C ARG A 166 30.72 -35.77 -17.96
N LYS A 167 30.84 -37.09 -17.83
CA LYS A 167 31.26 -37.99 -18.91
C LYS A 167 30.11 -38.38 -19.83
N LEU A 168 28.92 -38.63 -19.27
CA LEU A 168 27.83 -39.32 -19.97
C LEU A 168 26.56 -38.49 -20.16
N SER A 169 26.38 -37.42 -19.37
CA SER A 169 25.16 -36.62 -19.43
C SER A 169 25.16 -35.68 -20.63
N ARG A 170 23.98 -35.51 -21.23
CA ARG A 170 23.64 -34.49 -22.22
C ARG A 170 22.95 -33.28 -21.61
N ASP A 171 22.66 -33.33 -20.31
CA ASP A 171 22.08 -32.21 -19.57
C ASP A 171 23.03 -31.00 -19.54
N PRO A 172 22.54 -29.75 -19.65
CA PRO A 172 23.38 -28.55 -19.53
C PRO A 172 24.22 -28.48 -18.24
N GLY A 173 23.72 -29.07 -17.15
CA GLY A 173 24.40 -29.19 -15.86
C GLY A 173 25.51 -30.26 -15.83
N ALA A 174 25.73 -31.03 -16.90
CA ALA A 174 26.76 -32.07 -16.97
C ALA A 174 28.15 -31.55 -16.57
N ALA A 175 28.54 -30.37 -17.06
CA ALA A 175 29.81 -29.72 -16.72
C ALA A 175 29.92 -29.32 -15.24
N SER A 176 28.81 -29.27 -14.51
CA SER A 176 28.74 -29.05 -13.05
C SER A 176 28.44 -30.33 -12.28
N GLY A 177 28.68 -31.49 -12.89
CA GLY A 177 28.40 -32.79 -12.27
C GLY A 177 26.92 -33.14 -12.20
N GLY A 178 26.11 -32.59 -13.12
CA GLY A 178 24.68 -32.80 -13.20
C GLY A 178 23.86 -31.91 -12.25
N PHE A 179 24.47 -30.95 -11.57
CA PHE A 179 23.81 -30.13 -10.55
C PHE A 179 22.63 -29.32 -11.12
N GLN A 180 21.45 -29.43 -10.48
CA GLN A 180 20.20 -28.75 -10.88
C GLN A 180 19.77 -27.65 -9.89
N GLY A 181 20.55 -27.40 -8.83
CA GLY A 181 20.16 -26.49 -7.76
C GLY A 181 19.38 -27.16 -6.63
N GLU A 182 18.70 -26.33 -5.84
CA GLU A 182 17.78 -26.76 -4.78
C GLU A 182 16.35 -26.57 -5.25
N LEU A 183 15.60 -27.66 -5.39
CA LEU A 183 14.28 -27.67 -6.00
C LEU A 183 13.25 -28.18 -4.99
N SER A 184 12.11 -27.52 -4.96
CA SER A 184 10.90 -27.98 -4.28
C SER A 184 10.05 -28.84 -5.21
N ARG A 185 9.06 -29.57 -4.68
CA ARG A 185 8.17 -30.43 -5.51
C ARG A 185 7.49 -29.67 -6.64
N GLN A 186 7.11 -28.41 -6.40
CA GLN A 186 6.43 -27.53 -7.37
C GLN A 186 7.36 -27.02 -8.49
N ASP A 187 8.68 -27.11 -8.33
CA ASP A 187 9.65 -26.71 -9.35
C ASP A 187 9.88 -27.83 -10.39
N LEU A 188 9.28 -29.01 -10.20
CA LEU A 188 9.54 -30.23 -10.98
C LEU A 188 8.26 -30.73 -11.66
N PRO A 189 8.39 -31.39 -12.84
CA PRO A 189 7.31 -32.18 -13.40
C PRO A 189 6.81 -33.23 -12.39
N PRO A 190 5.48 -33.47 -12.27
CA PRO A 190 4.94 -34.35 -11.23
C PRO A 190 5.56 -35.74 -11.18
N ALA A 191 5.77 -36.38 -12.34
CA ALA A 191 6.40 -37.71 -12.43
C ALA A 191 7.85 -37.72 -11.92
N PHE A 192 8.59 -36.62 -12.08
CA PHE A 192 9.95 -36.51 -11.54
C PHE A 192 9.93 -36.20 -10.05
N ALA A 193 9.02 -35.34 -9.60
CA ALA A 193 8.87 -35.02 -8.18
C ALA A 193 8.56 -36.27 -7.34
N GLU A 194 7.72 -37.20 -7.85
CA GLU A 194 7.43 -38.47 -7.19
C GLU A 194 8.68 -39.32 -6.97
N VAL A 195 9.49 -39.51 -8.01
CA VAL A 195 10.74 -40.30 -7.93
C VAL A 195 11.77 -39.59 -7.04
N ILE A 196 12.04 -38.32 -7.30
CA ILE A 196 13.10 -37.55 -6.64
C ILE A 196 12.87 -37.45 -5.14
N PHE A 197 11.65 -37.14 -4.71
CA PHE A 197 11.38 -36.95 -3.29
C PHE A 197 11.15 -38.27 -2.53
N ALA A 198 11.07 -39.41 -3.22
CA ALA A 198 11.13 -40.73 -2.61
C ALA A 198 12.57 -41.17 -2.26
N LEU A 199 13.59 -40.51 -2.81
CA LEU A 199 15.00 -40.84 -2.56
C LEU A 199 15.50 -40.26 -1.24
N GLU A 200 16.28 -41.05 -0.51
CA GLU A 200 17.07 -40.56 0.62
C GLU A 200 18.33 -39.79 0.14
N PRO A 201 18.88 -38.86 0.95
CA PRO A 201 20.14 -38.21 0.61
C PRO A 201 21.27 -39.21 0.35
N GLY A 202 21.94 -39.07 -0.80
CA GLY A 202 22.96 -39.95 -1.32
C GLY A 202 22.43 -41.02 -2.28
N GLU A 203 21.12 -41.33 -2.24
CA GLU A 203 20.49 -42.34 -3.07
C GLU A 203 20.37 -41.90 -4.52
N VAL A 204 20.42 -42.88 -5.42
CA VAL A 204 20.35 -42.71 -6.87
C VAL A 204 19.10 -43.40 -7.37
N SER A 205 18.32 -42.71 -8.19
CA SER A 205 17.09 -43.27 -8.75
C SER A 205 17.36 -44.46 -9.66
N THR A 206 16.30 -45.23 -9.91
CA THR A 206 16.24 -46.07 -11.10
C THR A 206 16.19 -45.21 -12.37
N LEU A 207 16.22 -45.87 -13.53
CA LEU A 207 16.12 -45.24 -14.83
C LEU A 207 14.70 -44.67 -15.05
N VAL A 208 14.58 -43.36 -15.22
CA VAL A 208 13.29 -42.68 -15.44
C VAL A 208 13.16 -42.29 -16.92
N PRO A 209 12.31 -42.97 -17.71
CA PRO A 209 12.08 -42.61 -19.10
C PRO A 209 11.21 -41.36 -19.22
N ALA A 210 11.56 -40.46 -20.14
CA ALA A 210 10.81 -39.27 -20.49
C ALA A 210 10.84 -39.04 -22.01
N GLU A 211 10.09 -38.04 -22.50
CA GLU A 211 10.03 -37.71 -23.93
C GLU A 211 11.41 -37.40 -24.52
N TYR A 212 12.30 -36.79 -23.73
CA TYR A 212 13.63 -36.34 -24.17
C TYR A 212 14.78 -37.28 -23.77
N GLY A 213 14.47 -38.54 -23.44
CA GLY A 213 15.46 -39.57 -23.15
C GLY A 213 15.31 -40.20 -21.77
N PHE A 214 16.42 -40.58 -21.16
CA PHE A 214 16.47 -41.31 -19.90
C PHE A 214 17.18 -40.49 -18.82
N HIS A 215 16.48 -40.28 -17.71
CA HIS A 215 16.95 -39.52 -16.56
C HIS A 215 17.36 -40.44 -15.42
N ILE A 216 18.43 -40.05 -14.73
CA ILE A 216 18.87 -40.63 -13.47
C ILE A 216 19.07 -39.47 -12.51
N PHE A 217 18.49 -39.57 -11.32
CA PHE A 217 18.52 -38.53 -10.31
C PHE A 217 19.33 -38.94 -9.10
N GLN A 218 19.94 -37.98 -8.42
CA GLN A 218 20.54 -38.16 -7.10
C GLN A 218 20.14 -36.99 -6.21
N VAL A 219 19.58 -37.29 -5.03
CA VAL A 219 19.37 -36.30 -3.98
C VAL A 219 20.67 -36.19 -3.18
N VAL A 220 21.33 -35.04 -3.24
CA VAL A 220 22.58 -34.79 -2.49
C VAL A 220 22.28 -34.43 -1.04
N ALA A 221 21.25 -33.61 -0.82
CA ALA A 221 20.83 -33.15 0.49
C ALA A 221 19.33 -32.82 0.45
N ARG A 222 18.69 -32.84 1.62
CA ARG A 222 17.28 -32.50 1.81
C ARG A 222 17.16 -31.41 2.87
N SER A 223 16.38 -30.39 2.56
CA SER A 223 15.98 -29.34 3.49
C SER A 223 14.50 -29.52 3.79
N PRO A 224 14.11 -29.85 5.03
CA PRO A 224 12.72 -30.13 5.36
C PRO A 224 11.85 -28.90 5.17
N ALA A 225 10.55 -29.14 4.95
CA ALA A 225 9.57 -28.06 5.02
C ALA A 225 9.62 -27.43 6.40
N GLN A 226 9.67 -26.10 6.44
CA GLN A 226 9.71 -25.36 7.70
C GLN A 226 8.90 -24.08 7.58
N VAL A 227 8.11 -23.80 8.61
CA VAL A 227 7.54 -22.48 8.80
C VAL A 227 8.59 -21.61 9.47
N MET A 228 8.85 -20.42 8.93
CA MET A 228 9.75 -19.48 9.58
C MET A 228 9.26 -19.24 11.00
N PRO A 229 10.08 -19.47 12.04
CA PRO A 229 9.63 -19.30 13.42
C PRO A 229 9.27 -17.84 13.69
N LEU A 230 8.36 -17.62 14.63
CA LEU A 230 7.88 -16.27 14.97
C LEU A 230 9.05 -15.35 15.29
N GLU A 231 10.04 -15.83 16.04
CA GLU A 231 11.23 -15.06 16.41
C GLU A 231 11.99 -14.53 15.19
N ALA A 232 12.08 -15.32 14.11
CA ALA A 232 12.74 -14.92 12.88
C ALA A 232 11.87 -14.00 12.02
N ALA A 233 10.54 -14.18 12.04
CA ALA A 233 9.59 -13.35 11.30
C ALA A 233 9.20 -12.05 12.05
N ARG A 234 9.50 -11.95 13.34
CA ARG A 234 8.91 -10.96 14.26
C ARG A 234 9.11 -9.53 13.79
N GLU A 235 10.31 -9.18 13.36
CA GLU A 235 10.63 -7.81 12.94
C GLU A 235 9.80 -7.38 11.73
N GLU A 236 9.68 -8.26 10.72
CA GLU A 236 8.86 -8.01 9.53
C GLU A 236 7.38 -7.86 9.90
N ILE A 237 6.87 -8.73 10.78
CA ILE A 237 5.48 -8.71 11.25
C ILE A 237 5.18 -7.41 12.00
N VAL A 238 6.07 -7.01 12.93
CA VAL A 238 5.91 -5.77 13.69
C VAL A 238 5.88 -4.57 12.76
N GLU A 239 6.78 -4.51 11.79
CA GLU A 239 6.88 -3.38 10.87
C GLU A 239 5.68 -3.30 9.93
N ARG A 240 5.14 -4.45 9.51
CA ARG A 240 3.86 -4.53 8.81
C ARG A 240 2.70 -4.02 9.66
N LEU A 241 2.53 -4.57 10.86
CA LEU A 241 1.44 -4.20 11.76
C LEU A 241 1.52 -2.72 12.18
N ARG A 242 2.73 -2.14 12.29
CA ARG A 242 2.90 -0.70 12.52
C ARG A 242 2.33 0.13 11.39
N ARG A 243 2.58 -0.24 10.13
CA ARG A 243 2.00 0.46 8.97
C ARG A 243 0.48 0.33 8.96
N GLU A 244 -0.05 -0.87 9.18
CA GLU A 244 -1.50 -1.09 9.24
C GLU A 244 -2.16 -0.29 10.37
N ASN A 245 -1.52 -0.21 11.53
CA ASN A 245 -1.99 0.62 12.65
C ASN A 245 -1.90 2.11 12.31
N ALA A 246 -0.86 2.57 11.63
CA ALA A 246 -0.74 3.96 11.17
C ALA A 246 -1.87 4.33 10.20
N ASP A 247 -2.15 3.48 9.21
CA ASP A 247 -3.24 3.69 8.25
C ASP A 247 -4.60 3.71 8.96
N ARG A 248 -4.82 2.81 9.91
CA ARG A 248 -6.05 2.77 10.72
C ARG A 248 -6.22 4.02 11.58
N SER A 249 -5.14 4.48 12.21
CA SER A 249 -5.14 5.70 13.02
C SER A 249 -5.41 6.94 12.17
N LEU A 250 -4.79 7.04 10.99
CA LEU A 250 -5.07 8.12 10.04
C LEU A 250 -6.54 8.12 9.61
N ALA A 251 -7.06 6.98 9.19
CA ALA A 251 -8.47 6.85 8.80
C ALA A 251 -9.42 7.24 9.94
N SER A 252 -9.13 6.83 11.17
CA SER A 252 -9.92 7.22 12.35
C SER A 252 -9.88 8.72 12.61
N LEU A 253 -8.73 9.37 12.46
CA LEU A 253 -8.58 10.81 12.66
C LEU A 253 -9.29 11.61 11.56
N VAL A 254 -9.21 11.16 10.30
CA VAL A 254 -9.93 11.78 9.17
C VAL A 254 -11.44 11.67 9.40
N GLU A 255 -11.92 10.49 9.79
CA GLU A 255 -13.34 10.28 10.10
C GLU A 255 -13.83 11.11 11.28
N GLU A 256 -13.03 11.24 12.33
CA GLU A 256 -13.33 12.15 13.45
C GLU A 256 -13.42 13.60 12.96
N ALA A 257 -12.45 14.05 12.17
CA ALA A 257 -12.40 15.41 11.66
C ALA A 257 -13.59 15.71 10.72
N ARG A 258 -13.96 14.77 9.84
CA ARG A 258 -15.14 14.84 8.97
C ARG A 258 -16.46 14.91 9.75
N ARG A 259 -16.56 14.21 10.88
CA ARG A 259 -17.73 14.30 11.77
C ARG A 259 -17.80 15.61 12.54
N ARG A 260 -16.64 16.16 12.91
CA ARG A 260 -16.54 17.38 13.72
C ARG A 260 -16.76 18.66 12.93
N TYR A 261 -16.29 18.71 11.68
CA TYR A 261 -16.30 19.91 10.86
C TYR A 261 -17.22 19.77 9.64
N ASN A 262 -18.10 20.74 9.43
CA ASN A 262 -18.93 20.80 8.23
C ASN A 262 -18.12 21.35 7.07
N VAL A 263 -18.02 20.58 5.98
CA VAL A 263 -17.35 20.98 4.74
C VAL A 263 -18.38 21.17 3.64
N GLU A 264 -18.33 22.34 3.00
CA GLU A 264 -19.16 22.68 1.85
C GLU A 264 -18.27 23.01 0.65
N VAL A 265 -18.32 22.18 -0.39
CA VAL A 265 -17.56 22.38 -1.63
C VAL A 265 -18.33 23.30 -2.57
N VAL A 266 -17.68 24.35 -3.07
CA VAL A 266 -18.22 25.26 -4.09
C VAL A 266 -17.73 24.77 -5.45
N ASP A 267 -18.35 23.69 -5.93
CA ASP A 267 -17.92 22.95 -7.11
C ASP A 267 -17.91 23.78 -8.41
N ARG A 268 -18.85 24.71 -8.56
CA ARG A 268 -18.89 25.66 -9.68
C ARG A 268 -17.63 26.52 -9.84
N ASN A 269 -16.84 26.67 -8.79
CA ASN A 269 -15.59 27.44 -8.81
C ASN A 269 -14.37 26.55 -9.06
N LEU A 270 -14.53 25.23 -9.19
CA LEU A 270 -13.46 24.31 -9.54
C LEU A 270 -13.31 24.20 -11.07
N PRO A 271 -12.08 24.19 -11.61
CA PRO A 271 -11.84 24.04 -13.05
C PRO A 271 -11.95 22.57 -13.52
N PHE A 272 -12.44 21.68 -12.67
CA PHE A 272 -12.65 20.27 -12.95
C PHE A 272 -13.96 19.81 -12.32
N GLU A 273 -14.54 18.74 -12.85
CA GLU A 273 -15.75 18.15 -12.28
C GLU A 273 -15.43 17.47 -10.94
N TYR A 274 -16.07 17.94 -9.87
CA TYR A 274 -15.92 17.37 -8.54
C TYR A 274 -16.86 16.18 -8.32
N ARG A 275 -16.28 15.02 -8.04
CA ARG A 275 -16.96 13.73 -7.77
C ARG A 275 -16.57 13.13 -6.42
N GLY A 276 -16.05 13.96 -5.51
CA GLY A 276 -15.58 13.52 -4.21
C GLY A 276 -16.69 13.29 -3.18
N SER A 277 -16.25 13.08 -1.94
CA SER A 277 -17.07 12.62 -0.81
C SER A 277 -17.74 13.73 -0.01
N TYR A 278 -17.39 15.00 -0.24
CA TYR A 278 -17.94 16.13 0.51
C TYR A 278 -19.22 16.71 -0.08
N LYS A 279 -20.03 17.34 0.79
CA LYS A 279 -21.29 17.97 0.40
C LYS A 279 -21.02 19.14 -0.55
N ARG A 280 -21.76 19.18 -1.66
CA ARG A 280 -21.71 20.27 -2.64
C ARG A 280 -22.66 21.39 -2.26
N HIS A 281 -22.20 22.62 -2.36
CA HIS A 281 -23.02 23.81 -2.35
C HIS A 281 -23.36 24.18 -3.80
N ALA A 282 -24.65 24.10 -4.13
CA ALA A 282 -25.18 24.51 -5.44
C ALA A 282 -24.96 25.98 -5.76
#